data_AF-A0A350Y2C1-F1
#
_entry.id   AF-A0A350Y2C1-F1
#
_cell.length_a   1.000
_cell.length_b   1.000
_cell.length_c   1.000
_cell.angle_alpha   90.00
_cell.angle_beta   90.00
_cell.angle_gamma   90.00
#
_symmetry.space_group_name_H-M   'P 1'
#
loop_
_entity.id
_entity.type
_entity.pdbx_description
1 polymer ?
#
loop_
_entity_poly.entity_id
_entity_poly.type
_entity_poly.pdbx_seq_one_letter_code
_entity_poly.pdbx_strand_id
1 'polypeptide(L)'
;MKLQELKEKVYECWTDLNTFKGVLAQPENFIPEMQTFGDLRRKDTWVKALVRFESTFAYRSCLDAWSLILYTFNFTPDRWDYEYRHAIFEEFLMYSDAIDLIKLGLEQLYSVDFTQKDREEAHGFFELVAEQQARRGLSANDIWRLRGAKAAQAS
;
A
#
# COMPACT_ATOMS: atom_id res chain seq x y z
N MET A 1 -12.22 -9.09 8.68
CA MET A 1 -12.65 -10.26 7.84
C MET A 1 -12.49 -11.60 8.58
N LYS A 2 -13.39 -12.58 8.36
CA LYS A 2 -13.26 -13.96 8.89
C LYS A 2 -12.26 -14.78 8.05
N LEU A 3 -11.81 -15.93 8.56
CA LEU A 3 -10.79 -16.74 7.89
C LEU A 3 -11.22 -17.22 6.50
N GLN A 4 -12.47 -17.68 6.35
CA GLN A 4 -12.95 -18.20 5.07
C GLN A 4 -13.03 -17.09 4.01
N GLU A 5 -13.66 -15.97 4.35
CA GLU A 5 -13.71 -14.75 3.52
C GLU A 5 -12.29 -14.27 3.14
N LEU A 6 -11.33 -14.35 4.07
CA LEU A 6 -9.95 -13.97 3.82
C LEU A 6 -9.27 -14.89 2.80
N LYS A 7 -9.54 -16.20 2.84
CA LYS A 7 -9.01 -17.14 1.85
C LYS A 7 -9.55 -16.86 0.45
N GLU A 8 -10.84 -16.60 0.37
CA GLU A 8 -11.51 -16.21 -0.88
C GLU A 8 -10.88 -14.92 -1.43
N LYS A 9 -10.70 -13.92 -0.57
CA LYS A 9 -10.09 -12.66 -0.98
C LYS A 9 -8.64 -12.81 -1.44
N VAL A 10 -7.84 -13.60 -0.73
CA VAL A 10 -6.46 -13.91 -1.13
C VAL A 10 -6.43 -14.62 -2.49
N TYR A 11 -7.37 -15.53 -2.76
CA TYR A 11 -7.47 -16.21 -4.05
C TYR A 11 -7.84 -15.24 -5.18
N GLU A 12 -8.77 -14.31 -4.96
CA GLU A 12 -9.09 -13.24 -5.90
C GLU A 12 -7.84 -12.41 -6.24
N CYS A 13 -7.18 -11.84 -5.22
CA CYS A 13 -5.99 -11.02 -5.41
C CYS A 13 -4.85 -11.78 -6.11
N TRP A 14 -4.66 -13.06 -5.77
CA TRP A 14 -3.68 -13.91 -6.43
C TRP A 14 -4.01 -14.14 -7.91
N THR A 15 -5.28 -14.37 -8.24
CA THR A 15 -5.75 -14.56 -9.61
C THR A 15 -5.57 -13.29 -10.44
N ASP A 16 -5.97 -12.14 -9.90
CA ASP A 16 -5.83 -10.84 -10.55
C ASP A 16 -4.36 -10.52 -10.85
N LEU A 17 -3.48 -10.76 -9.87
CA LEU A 17 -2.07 -10.50 -10.02
C LEU A 17 -1.39 -11.42 -11.06
N ASN A 18 -1.76 -12.70 -11.11
CA ASN A 18 -1.20 -13.64 -12.09
C ASN A 18 -1.74 -13.39 -13.50
N THR A 19 -3.03 -13.07 -13.62
CA THR A 19 -3.65 -12.68 -14.88
C THR A 19 -2.97 -11.43 -15.44
N PHE A 20 -2.73 -10.42 -14.60
CA PHE A 20 -2.01 -9.20 -14.99
C PHE A 20 -0.57 -9.48 -15.48
N LYS A 21 0.12 -10.48 -14.91
CA LYS A 21 1.46 -10.90 -15.36
C LYS A 21 1.46 -11.69 -16.66
N GLY A 22 0.29 -11.96 -17.26
CA GLY A 22 0.16 -12.87 -18.40
C GLY A 22 0.51 -14.32 -18.06
N VAL A 23 0.57 -14.65 -16.76
CA VAL A 23 0.78 -16.02 -16.28
C VAL A 23 -0.57 -16.67 -16.18
N LEU A 24 -0.70 -17.88 -16.75
CA LEU A 24 -1.92 -18.66 -16.61
C LEU A 24 -2.07 -19.07 -15.14
N ALA A 25 -2.99 -18.41 -14.44
CA ALA A 25 -3.36 -18.75 -13.07
C ALA A 25 -4.01 -20.13 -13.07
N GLN A 26 -3.23 -21.16 -12.75
CA GLN A 26 -3.70 -22.53 -12.59
C GLN A 26 -4.06 -22.74 -11.11
N PRO A 27 -5.31 -23.05 -10.75
CA PRO A 27 -5.73 -23.21 -9.35
C PRO A 27 -4.84 -24.16 -8.53
N GLU A 28 -4.22 -25.14 -9.18
CA GLU A 28 -3.29 -26.10 -8.60
C GLU A 28 -2.03 -25.44 -8.01
N ASN A 29 -1.63 -24.28 -8.54
CA ASN A 29 -0.45 -23.53 -8.08
C ASN A 29 -0.75 -22.67 -6.84
N PHE A 30 -2.01 -22.38 -6.56
CA PHE A 30 -2.40 -21.47 -5.47
C PHE A 30 -1.96 -22.00 -4.10
N ILE A 31 -2.35 -23.23 -3.75
CA ILE A 31 -2.05 -23.81 -2.44
C ILE A 31 -0.54 -23.95 -2.20
N PRO A 32 0.29 -24.45 -3.15
CA PRO A 32 1.73 -24.45 -3.02
C PRO A 32 2.32 -23.05 -2.76
N GLU A 33 1.85 -22.02 -3.45
CA GLU A 33 2.32 -20.65 -3.22
C GLU A 33 1.92 -20.14 -1.82
N MET A 34 0.70 -20.44 -1.37
CA MET A 34 0.25 -20.04 -0.02
C MET A 34 1.10 -20.68 1.09
N GLN A 35 1.60 -21.90 0.88
CA GLN A 35 2.46 -22.58 1.86
C GLN A 35 3.79 -21.85 2.09
N THR A 36 4.25 -21.03 1.14
CA THR A 36 5.46 -20.22 1.30
C THR A 36 5.31 -19.12 2.36
N PHE A 37 4.06 -18.74 2.68
CA PHE A 37 3.76 -17.74 3.73
C PHE A 37 3.63 -18.35 5.12
N GLY A 38 3.44 -19.66 5.24
CA GLY A 38 3.33 -20.38 6.53
C GLY A 38 2.25 -21.47 6.57
N ASP A 39 1.77 -21.77 7.78
CA ASP A 39 0.75 -22.79 8.04
C ASP A 39 -0.64 -22.31 7.60
N LEU A 40 -1.26 -23.01 6.65
CA LEU A 40 -2.55 -22.66 6.04
C LEU A 40 -3.76 -22.72 6.99
N ARG A 41 -3.59 -23.27 8.19
CA ARG A 41 -4.65 -23.28 9.22
C ARG A 41 -4.73 -21.97 9.98
N ARG A 42 -3.67 -21.15 9.96
CA ARG A 42 -3.59 -19.92 10.75
C ARG A 42 -4.01 -18.71 9.93
N LYS A 43 -4.80 -17.81 10.53
CA LYS A 43 -5.26 -16.58 9.87
C LYS A 43 -4.11 -15.66 9.46
N ASP A 44 -3.05 -15.59 10.24
CA ASP A 44 -1.90 -14.72 9.97
C ASP A 44 -1.14 -15.10 8.69
N THR A 45 -1.07 -16.40 8.34
CA THR A 45 -0.53 -16.86 7.05
C THR A 45 -1.26 -16.20 5.89
N TRP A 46 -2.59 -16.19 5.94
CA TRP A 46 -3.42 -15.61 4.88
C TRP A 46 -3.35 -14.08 4.86
N VAL A 47 -3.24 -13.43 6.02
CA VAL A 47 -3.02 -11.97 6.07
C VAL A 47 -1.68 -11.61 5.43
N LYS A 48 -0.60 -12.38 5.68
CA LYS A 48 0.70 -12.14 5.03
C LYS A 48 0.62 -12.29 3.51
N ALA A 49 -0.07 -13.32 3.03
CA ALA A 49 -0.29 -13.53 1.60
C ALA A 49 -1.07 -12.36 0.97
N LEU A 50 -2.19 -11.96 1.61
CA LEU A 50 -3.00 -10.82 1.17
C LEU A 50 -2.15 -9.54 1.06
N VAL A 51 -1.43 -9.22 2.13
CA VAL A 51 -0.57 -8.03 2.22
C VAL A 51 0.50 -8.03 1.11
N ARG A 52 1.11 -9.19 0.85
CA ARG A 52 2.07 -9.33 -0.26
C ARG A 52 1.41 -9.10 -1.61
N PHE A 53 0.23 -9.66 -1.86
CA PHE A 53 -0.43 -9.51 -3.16
C PHE A 53 -0.93 -8.09 -3.39
N GLU A 54 -1.59 -7.48 -2.41
CA GLU A 54 -2.07 -6.09 -2.50
C GLU A 54 -0.92 -5.10 -2.70
N SER A 55 0.17 -5.22 -1.93
CA SER A 55 1.35 -4.36 -2.12
C SER A 55 2.03 -4.58 -3.48
N THR A 56 2.09 -5.83 -3.95
CA THR A 56 2.64 -6.15 -5.28
C THR A 56 1.74 -5.59 -6.38
N PHE A 57 0.42 -5.68 -6.22
CA PHE A 57 -0.53 -5.12 -7.15
C PHE A 57 -0.37 -3.60 -7.18
N ALA A 58 -0.45 -2.93 -6.03
CA ALA A 58 -0.20 -1.49 -5.88
C ALA A 58 1.09 -1.03 -6.56
N TYR A 59 2.17 -1.81 -6.46
CA TYR A 59 3.44 -1.49 -7.10
C TYR A 59 3.42 -1.72 -8.62
N ARG A 60 2.90 -2.85 -9.09
CA ARG A 60 3.00 -3.26 -10.51
C ARG A 60 1.89 -2.72 -11.40
N SER A 61 0.72 -2.44 -10.85
CA SER A 61 -0.44 -1.89 -11.58
C SER A 61 -0.58 -0.37 -11.42
N CYS A 62 0.37 0.28 -10.73
CA CYS A 62 0.46 1.73 -10.66
C CYS A 62 0.65 2.32 -12.08
N LEU A 63 -0.44 2.77 -12.67
CA LEU A 63 -0.43 3.47 -13.97
C LEU A 63 0.31 4.80 -13.85
N ASP A 64 0.11 5.49 -12.72
CA ASP A 64 0.76 6.73 -12.36
C ASP A 64 0.80 6.92 -10.84
N ALA A 65 1.75 7.73 -10.38
CA ALA A 65 2.00 7.96 -8.96
C ALA A 65 0.90 8.78 -8.26
N TRP A 66 0.13 9.59 -8.99
CA TRP A 66 -0.99 10.36 -8.45
C TRP A 66 -2.16 9.44 -8.07
N SER A 67 -2.50 8.48 -8.93
CA SER A 67 -3.53 7.46 -8.68
C SER A 67 -3.19 6.59 -7.47
N LEU A 68 -1.90 6.35 -7.23
CA LEU A 68 -1.42 5.60 -6.06
C LEU A 68 -1.82 6.30 -4.75
N ILE A 69 -1.72 7.63 -4.71
CA ILE A 69 -2.09 8.43 -3.53
C ILE A 69 -3.60 8.51 -3.36
N LEU A 70 -4.34 8.85 -4.43
CA LEU A 70 -5.78 9.12 -4.33
C LEU A 70 -6.67 7.90 -4.27
N TYR A 71 -6.24 6.78 -4.83
CA TYR A 71 -7.09 5.59 -4.95
C TYR A 71 -6.50 4.38 -4.24
N THR A 72 -5.21 4.09 -4.43
CA THR A 72 -4.63 2.86 -3.86
C THR A 72 -4.44 2.98 -2.35
N PHE A 73 -3.72 3.99 -1.88
CA PHE A 73 -3.42 4.18 -0.46
C PHE A 73 -4.35 5.15 0.28
N ASN A 74 -5.38 5.63 -0.39
CA ASN A 74 -6.46 6.38 0.22
C ASN A 74 -7.47 5.44 0.89
N PHE A 75 -7.04 4.79 1.96
CA PHE A 75 -7.88 3.84 2.69
C PHE A 75 -8.93 4.59 3.52
N THR A 76 -10.18 4.14 3.44
CA THR A 76 -11.31 4.68 4.21
C THR A 76 -11.94 3.55 5.05
N PRO A 77 -12.57 3.85 6.21
CA PRO A 77 -13.08 2.81 7.11
C PRO A 77 -14.09 1.82 6.51
N ASP A 78 -14.76 2.21 5.44
CA ASP A 78 -15.73 1.40 4.69
C ASP A 78 -15.08 0.46 3.67
N ARG A 79 -13.81 0.67 3.30
CA ARG A 79 -13.09 -0.25 2.42
C ARG A 79 -12.77 -1.58 3.12
N TRP A 80 -12.89 -2.66 2.37
CA TRP A 80 -12.66 -4.03 2.88
C TRP A 80 -11.23 -4.27 3.38
N ASP A 81 -10.26 -3.54 2.82
CA ASP A 81 -8.83 -3.64 3.10
C ASP A 81 -8.36 -2.70 4.22
N TYR A 82 -9.25 -1.88 4.78
CA TYR A 82 -8.91 -0.89 5.81
C TYR A 82 -8.28 -1.51 7.07
N GLU A 83 -8.72 -2.72 7.46
CA GLU A 83 -8.15 -3.50 8.57
C GLU A 83 -6.64 -3.78 8.36
N TYR A 84 -6.21 -3.89 7.10
CA TYR A 84 -4.85 -4.30 6.70
C TYR A 84 -3.99 -3.16 6.16
N ARG A 85 -4.53 -1.94 6.04
CA ARG A 85 -3.90 -0.76 5.41
C ARG A 85 -2.44 -0.53 5.81
N HIS A 86 -2.12 -0.68 7.09
CA HIS A 86 -0.76 -0.47 7.59
C HIS A 86 0.21 -1.53 7.11
N ALA A 87 -0.20 -2.81 7.17
CA ALA A 87 0.63 -3.92 6.73
C ALA A 87 0.84 -3.88 5.21
N ILE A 88 -0.21 -3.55 4.45
CA ILE A 88 -0.12 -3.34 3.00
C ILE A 88 0.88 -2.23 2.68
N PHE A 89 0.76 -1.08 3.35
CA PHE A 89 1.63 0.06 3.12
C PHE A 89 3.07 -0.24 3.55
N GLU A 90 3.30 -0.88 4.69
CA GLU A 90 4.64 -1.29 5.14
C GLU A 90 5.30 -2.27 4.17
N GLU A 91 4.56 -3.26 3.68
CA GLU A 91 5.07 -4.20 2.68
C GLU A 91 5.40 -3.47 1.36
N PHE A 92 4.57 -2.51 0.93
CA PHE A 92 4.88 -1.68 -0.23
C PHE A 92 6.17 -0.87 -0.05
N LEU A 93 6.41 -0.33 1.14
CA LEU A 93 7.64 0.42 1.44
C LEU A 93 8.92 -0.44 1.37
N MET A 94 8.81 -1.76 1.23
CA MET A 94 9.95 -2.65 0.99
C MET A 94 10.46 -2.61 -0.45
N TYR A 95 9.69 -2.07 -1.41
CA TYR A 95 10.19 -1.83 -2.78
C TYR A 95 11.17 -0.65 -2.79
N SER A 96 12.28 -0.81 -3.52
CA SER A 96 13.43 0.12 -3.47
C SER A 96 13.10 1.56 -3.87
N ASP A 97 12.11 1.74 -4.75
CA ASP A 97 11.64 2.99 -5.34
C ASP A 97 10.28 3.44 -4.78
N ALA A 98 9.70 2.71 -3.81
CA ALA A 98 8.39 3.02 -3.23
C ALA A 98 8.29 4.46 -2.70
N ILE A 99 9.34 4.92 -2.01
CA ILE A 99 9.39 6.27 -1.45
C ILE A 99 9.42 7.33 -2.56
N ASP A 100 10.13 7.07 -3.66
CA ASP A 100 10.22 8.02 -4.77
C ASP A 100 8.92 8.07 -5.56
N LEU A 101 8.21 6.93 -5.70
CA LEU A 101 6.84 6.90 -6.21
C LEU A 101 5.88 7.73 -5.34
N ILE A 102 5.95 7.59 -4.02
CA ILE A 102 5.11 8.38 -3.10
C ILE A 102 5.42 9.88 -3.23
N LYS A 103 6.70 10.26 -3.30
CA LYS A 103 7.09 11.67 -3.49
C LYS A 103 6.57 12.21 -4.81
N LEU A 104 6.76 11.48 -5.91
CA LEU A 104 6.28 11.88 -7.22
C LEU A 104 4.76 12.05 -7.22
N GLY A 105 4.03 11.13 -6.59
CA GLY A 105 2.58 11.22 -6.45
C GLY A 105 2.15 12.47 -5.68
N LEU A 106 2.83 12.79 -4.58
CA LEU A 106 2.59 14.01 -3.81
C LEU A 106 2.98 15.28 -4.59
N GLU A 107 4.09 15.28 -5.33
CA GLU A 107 4.49 16.40 -6.18
C GLU A 107 3.45 16.65 -7.27
N GLN A 108 3.00 15.59 -7.95
CA GLN A 108 1.91 15.66 -8.94
C GLN A 108 0.63 16.21 -8.30
N LEU A 109 0.28 15.68 -7.13
CA LEU A 109 -0.85 16.12 -6.32
C LEU A 109 -0.77 17.65 -6.06
N TYR A 110 0.39 18.18 -5.68
CA TYR A 110 0.57 19.61 -5.38
C TYR A 110 0.90 20.51 -6.59
N SER A 111 1.14 19.94 -7.78
CA SER A 111 1.64 20.68 -8.95
C SER A 111 0.56 21.35 -9.81
N VAL A 112 -0.68 20.85 -9.74
CA VAL A 112 -1.85 21.45 -10.42
C VAL A 112 -2.51 22.43 -9.44
N ASP A 113 -3.48 23.25 -9.86
CA ASP A 113 -4.40 23.97 -8.97
C ASP A 113 -5.16 22.95 -8.11
N PHE A 114 -4.48 22.42 -7.11
CA PHE A 114 -4.87 21.32 -6.28
C PHE A 114 -5.93 21.85 -5.33
N THR A 115 -7.17 21.59 -5.71
CA THR A 115 -8.31 22.19 -5.05
C THR A 115 -8.39 21.66 -3.63
N GLN A 116 -9.06 22.41 -2.76
CA GLN A 116 -9.38 21.93 -1.41
C GLN A 116 -10.13 20.58 -1.45
N LYS A 117 -10.92 20.35 -2.51
CA LYS A 117 -11.62 19.10 -2.76
C LYS A 117 -10.67 17.93 -2.97
N ASP A 118 -9.61 18.10 -3.76
CA ASP A 118 -8.66 17.01 -4.02
C ASP A 118 -7.84 16.67 -2.75
N ARG A 119 -7.61 17.64 -1.85
CA ARG A 119 -7.03 17.41 -0.50
C ARG A 119 -7.95 16.59 0.39
N GLU A 120 -9.24 16.91 0.36
CA GLU A 120 -10.27 16.14 1.08
C GLU A 120 -10.40 14.74 0.50
N GLU A 121 -10.26 14.59 -0.81
CA GLU A 121 -10.27 13.29 -1.48
C GLU A 121 -9.05 12.45 -1.08
N ALA A 122 -7.87 13.03 -0.84
CA ALA A 122 -6.66 12.31 -0.41
C ALA A 122 -6.59 12.00 1.11
N HIS A 123 -7.64 12.30 1.87
CA HIS A 123 -7.61 12.29 3.35
C HIS A 123 -7.11 10.98 3.96
N GLY A 124 -7.59 9.84 3.47
CA GLY A 124 -7.22 8.52 4.01
C GLY A 124 -5.74 8.21 3.85
N PHE A 125 -5.08 8.73 2.80
CA PHE A 125 -3.63 8.61 2.65
C PHE A 125 -2.89 9.42 3.72
N PHE A 126 -3.30 10.67 3.97
CA PHE A 126 -2.66 11.50 4.98
C PHE A 126 -2.85 10.95 6.40
N GLU A 127 -4.02 10.41 6.70
CA GLU A 127 -4.27 9.68 7.95
C GLU A 127 -3.32 8.47 8.09
N LEU A 128 -3.22 7.63 7.05
CA LEU A 128 -2.33 6.47 7.03
C LEU A 128 -0.87 6.85 7.36
N VAL A 129 -0.37 7.93 6.76
CA VAL A 129 1.00 8.41 7.00
C VAL A 129 1.17 8.93 8.42
N ALA A 130 0.22 9.72 8.94
CA ALA A 130 0.27 10.25 10.30
C ALA A 130 0.23 9.11 11.34
N GLU A 131 -0.64 8.12 11.14
CA GLU A 131 -0.72 6.92 11.97
C GLU A 131 0.58 6.11 11.93
N GLN A 132 1.20 5.98 10.75
CA GLN A 132 2.49 5.29 10.61
C GLN A 132 3.63 5.98 11.35
N GLN A 133 3.67 7.31 11.32
CA GLN A 133 4.65 8.09 12.07
C GLN A 133 4.48 7.91 13.59
N ALA A 134 3.24 7.96 14.08
CA ALA A 134 2.93 7.71 15.48
C ALA A 134 3.35 6.30 15.92
N ARG A 135 3.10 5.29 15.08
CA ARG A 135 3.52 3.89 15.33
C ARG A 135 5.03 3.69 15.37
N ARG A 136 5.79 4.48 14.60
CA ARG A 136 7.26 4.45 14.58
C ARG A 136 7.91 5.33 15.65
N GLY A 137 7.12 6.04 16.47
CA GLY A 137 7.63 6.94 17.50
C GLY A 137 8.35 8.18 16.96
N LEU A 138 8.11 8.55 15.69
CA LEU A 138 8.68 9.76 15.09
C LEU A 138 7.75 10.94 15.35
N SER A 139 8.31 12.02 15.91
CA SER A 139 7.54 13.21 16.26
C SER A 139 7.29 14.08 15.02
N ALA A 140 6.22 14.86 15.04
CA ALA A 140 5.96 15.87 14.01
C ALA A 140 7.12 16.89 13.82
N ASN A 141 8.01 17.02 14.81
CA ASN A 141 9.21 17.86 14.73
C ASN A 141 10.33 17.25 13.87
N ASP A 142 10.39 15.93 13.75
CA ASP A 142 11.37 15.24 12.91
C ASP A 142 11.05 15.45 11.41
N ILE A 143 9.77 15.69 11.08
CA ILE A 143 9.26 16.03 9.74
C ILE A 143 9.81 17.39 9.27
N TRP A 144 9.86 18.39 10.16
CA TRP A 144 10.42 19.71 9.84
C TRP A 144 11.94 19.65 9.66
N ARG A 145 12.64 18.80 10.42
CA ARG A 145 14.10 18.62 10.26
C ARG A 145 14.47 17.94 8.94
N LEU A 146 13.66 17.01 8.44
CA LEU A 146 13.86 16.41 7.12
C LEU A 146 13.56 17.39 5.97
N ARG A 147 12.68 18.38 6.16
CA ARG A 147 12.45 19.48 5.20
C ARG A 147 13.55 20.54 5.21
N GLY A 148 14.17 20.82 6.37
CA GLY A 148 15.24 21.83 6.50
C GLY A 148 16.64 21.36 6.12
N ALA A 149 16.96 20.07 6.29
CA ALA A 149 18.33 19.58 6.09
C ALA A 149 18.76 19.50 4.60
N LYS A 150 17.83 19.35 3.65
CA LYS A 150 18.14 19.40 2.21
C LYS A 150 18.33 20.82 1.66
N ALA A 151 17.84 21.85 2.34
CA ALA A 151 18.05 23.24 1.93
C ALA A 151 19.45 23.78 2.33
N ALA A 152 20.09 23.19 3.35
CA ALA A 152 21.39 23.65 3.86
C ALA A 152 22.61 22.93 3.26
N GLN A 153 22.42 21.93 2.39
CA GLN A 153 23.52 21.23 1.68
C GLN A 153 23.61 21.60 0.18
N ALA A 154 22.80 22.56 -0.28
CA ALA A 154 22.84 23.10 -1.63
C ALA A 154 23.14 24.62 -1.65
N SER A 155 23.82 25.13 -0.61
CA SER A 155 24.35 26.50 -0.54
C SER A 155 25.87 26.48 -0.60
#